data_AF-A0A177XTS2-F1
#
_entry.id   AF-A0A177XTS2-F1
#
_cell.length_a   1.000
_cell.length_b   1.000
_cell.length_c   1.000
_cell.angle_alpha   90.00
_cell.angle_beta   90.00
_cell.angle_gamma   90.00
#
_symmetry.space_group_name_H-M   'P 1'
#
loop_
_entity.id
_entity.type
_entity.pdbx_description
1 polymer ?
#
loop_
_entity_poly.entity_id
_entity_poly.type
_entity_poly.pdbx_seq_one_letter_code
_entity_poly.pdbx_strand_id
1 'polypeptide(L)'
;MGKWTCWLLVLCLTPSTSFATQYFNQIGWLEPDSQLHRLLQYPAVVEGIYRNNSSQMIWFDLQQSSKLEFQLEVIHHASLSTLFSRQLSYLQFYRKSNRWFEYDVLATDTLLLYLSYAESAKTKGSEWFFGRKVAYPLPLPPNSSLIATHRAIAQQSLGDLIDRYTPDSAGYQYLIDTYLHLIKFQKLNMPLYEQVGIKTIGDKLNNRDVLLQRLEVVDVNILDVRKDVTWFDSTLETAIKQFQRLHGLAEDGVIGPATIAWLNLSIEKRLSILAINAERIRYWPVQRETIIVVNVPSFEMKYWSAGEQVFASKVVVGRKGRPTPVMNTNLDSLILNPTWNVPWKIMVEDIIPKVKEDIDYLTRQNIKIVPKWGSEDIVNPEEIDWENLRPSSFPYRMTQLSGNANALGLYKFNTPNRRAIYLHDTPSKGLFDETQRAFSSGCIRVENADLFAVTLLETQGLELEEDANSEESEPVPPVPNQAIPLKSHIPVHIIYQTAWYEEGNVHYREDIYRLDRFRYTKG
;
A
#
# COMPACT_ATOMS: atom_id res chain seq x y z
N MET A 1 43.53 -11.77 -53.70
CA MET A 1 43.70 -11.13 -52.38
C MET A 1 42.45 -11.43 -51.54
N GLY A 2 42.47 -12.52 -50.78
CA GLY A 2 41.35 -12.90 -49.90
C GLY A 2 41.41 -12.15 -48.58
N LYS A 3 40.33 -11.46 -48.22
CA LYS A 3 40.17 -10.79 -46.93
C LYS A 3 39.63 -11.80 -45.92
N TRP A 4 40.47 -12.20 -44.98
CA TRP A 4 40.08 -12.96 -43.79
C TRP A 4 39.41 -12.01 -42.79
N THR A 5 38.14 -12.23 -42.51
CA THR A 5 37.43 -11.61 -41.38
C THR A 5 37.70 -12.42 -40.12
N CYS A 6 38.50 -11.83 -39.23
CA CYS A 6 38.81 -12.38 -37.92
C CYS A 6 37.57 -12.22 -37.01
N TRP A 7 36.90 -13.33 -36.68
CA TRP A 7 35.85 -13.34 -35.67
C TRP A 7 36.51 -13.30 -34.29
N LEU A 8 36.43 -12.14 -33.63
CA LEU A 8 36.72 -12.00 -32.20
C LEU A 8 35.64 -12.76 -31.41
N LEU A 9 35.98 -13.97 -30.98
CA LEU A 9 35.24 -14.76 -30.02
C LEU A 9 35.29 -14.03 -28.66
N VAL A 10 34.26 -13.25 -28.37
CA VAL A 10 34.00 -12.79 -27.00
C VAL A 10 33.55 -14.01 -26.20
N LEU A 11 34.51 -14.60 -25.49
CA LEU A 11 34.26 -15.61 -24.47
C LEU A 11 33.40 -14.97 -23.38
N CYS A 12 32.09 -15.19 -23.44
CA CYS A 12 31.20 -14.97 -22.31
C CYS A 12 31.59 -15.99 -21.23
N LEU A 13 32.49 -15.59 -20.33
CA LEU A 13 32.75 -16.30 -19.08
C LEU A 13 31.47 -16.26 -18.24
N THR A 14 30.73 -17.35 -18.27
CA THR A 14 29.69 -17.64 -17.27
C THR A 14 30.35 -17.73 -15.89
N PRO A 15 29.83 -17.08 -14.84
CA PRO A 15 30.48 -17.10 -13.53
C PRO A 15 30.31 -18.47 -12.86
N SER A 16 31.43 -19.20 -12.75
CA SER A 16 32.00 -19.76 -11.50
C SER A 16 31.07 -20.28 -10.38
N THR A 17 29.96 -20.96 -10.68
CA THR A 17 29.19 -21.69 -9.65
C THR A 17 29.92 -22.96 -9.14
N SER A 18 30.95 -23.44 -9.86
CA SER A 18 31.69 -24.66 -9.53
C SER A 18 32.72 -24.50 -8.40
N PHE A 19 33.24 -23.30 -8.12
CA PHE A 19 34.43 -23.13 -7.26
C PHE A 19 34.13 -22.97 -5.76
N ALA A 20 33.05 -22.27 -5.40
CA ALA A 20 32.75 -22.00 -3.98
C ALA A 20 32.39 -23.25 -3.17
N THR A 21 31.65 -24.19 -3.77
CA THR A 21 31.39 -25.51 -3.16
C THR A 21 32.67 -26.29 -2.90
N GLN A 22 33.64 -26.16 -3.79
CA GLN A 22 34.90 -26.88 -3.66
C GLN A 22 35.66 -26.45 -2.40
N TYR A 23 35.63 -25.17 -2.05
CA TYR A 23 36.26 -24.68 -0.82
C TYR A 23 35.63 -25.30 0.44
N PHE A 24 34.29 -25.27 0.57
CA PHE A 24 33.62 -25.83 1.74
C PHE A 24 33.76 -27.36 1.84
N ASN A 25 33.85 -28.05 0.70
CA ASN A 25 34.20 -29.48 0.67
C ASN A 25 35.66 -29.70 1.14
N GLN A 26 36.61 -28.86 0.71
CA GLN A 26 38.02 -28.96 1.09
C GLN A 26 38.26 -28.77 2.58
N ILE A 27 37.52 -27.87 3.24
CA ILE A 27 37.60 -27.66 4.69
C ILE A 27 36.73 -28.66 5.49
N GLY A 28 36.07 -29.61 4.81
CA GLY A 28 35.27 -30.67 5.44
C GLY A 28 33.93 -30.21 6.02
N TRP A 29 33.41 -29.06 5.58
CA TRP A 29 32.15 -28.51 6.08
C TRP A 29 30.94 -29.04 5.30
N LEU A 30 31.13 -29.35 4.02
CA LEU A 30 30.07 -29.86 3.16
C LEU A 30 30.51 -31.17 2.50
N GLU A 31 29.55 -32.10 2.41
CA GLU A 31 29.73 -33.30 1.60
C GLU A 31 29.71 -32.96 0.09
N PRO A 32 30.45 -33.70 -0.76
CA PRO A 32 30.48 -33.47 -2.20
C PRO A 32 29.10 -33.50 -2.89
N ASP A 33 28.14 -34.24 -2.35
CA ASP A 33 26.77 -34.36 -2.86
C ASP A 33 25.77 -33.39 -2.19
N SER A 34 26.26 -32.51 -1.31
CA SER A 34 25.45 -31.52 -0.60
C SER A 34 24.66 -30.66 -1.59
N GLN A 35 23.33 -30.59 -1.37
CA GLN A 35 22.44 -29.78 -2.21
C GLN A 35 22.52 -28.28 -1.90
N LEU A 36 23.30 -27.87 -0.90
CA LEU A 36 23.41 -26.48 -0.45
C LEU A 36 23.82 -25.52 -1.57
N HIS A 37 24.65 -25.97 -2.50
CA HIS A 37 25.11 -25.16 -3.65
C HIS A 37 23.97 -24.64 -4.54
N ARG A 38 22.84 -25.34 -4.57
CA ARG A 38 21.65 -24.93 -5.33
C ARG A 38 20.82 -23.88 -4.59
N LEU A 39 21.09 -23.68 -3.31
CA LEU A 39 20.42 -22.72 -2.43
C LEU A 39 21.19 -21.39 -2.35
N LEU A 40 22.51 -21.41 -2.49
CA LEU A 40 23.34 -20.20 -2.41
C LEU A 40 23.07 -19.24 -3.58
N GLN A 41 22.82 -17.97 -3.24
CA GLN A 41 22.60 -16.89 -4.21
C GLN A 41 23.91 -16.16 -4.54
N TYR A 42 24.83 -16.08 -3.60
CA TYR A 42 26.10 -15.36 -3.71
C TYR A 42 27.31 -16.23 -3.33
N PRO A 43 27.46 -17.44 -3.91
CA PRO A 43 28.41 -18.44 -3.45
C PRO A 43 29.87 -17.95 -3.38
N ALA A 44 30.32 -17.18 -4.38
CA ALA A 44 31.68 -16.63 -4.40
C ALA A 44 31.94 -15.57 -3.31
N VAL A 45 30.92 -14.77 -2.97
CA VAL A 45 31.03 -13.76 -1.91
C VAL A 45 31.05 -14.43 -0.54
N VAL A 46 30.21 -15.44 -0.35
CA VAL A 46 30.20 -16.26 0.86
C VAL A 46 31.55 -16.93 1.08
N GLU A 47 32.13 -17.56 0.04
CA GLU A 47 33.48 -18.10 0.11
C GLU A 47 34.51 -17.04 0.57
N GLY A 48 34.49 -15.86 -0.04
CA GLY A 48 35.38 -14.75 0.34
C GLY A 48 35.23 -14.32 1.80
N ILE A 49 33.99 -14.29 2.32
CA ILE A 49 33.70 -14.00 3.73
C ILE A 49 34.36 -15.02 4.65
N TYR A 50 34.20 -16.32 4.39
CA TYR A 50 34.79 -17.37 5.22
C TYR A 50 36.30 -17.44 5.14
N ARG A 51 36.88 -17.23 3.94
CA ARG A 51 38.34 -17.13 3.78
C ARG A 51 38.91 -15.98 4.63
N ASN A 52 38.25 -14.83 4.62
CA ASN A 52 38.65 -13.66 5.42
C ASN A 52 38.41 -13.88 6.93
N ASN A 53 37.43 -14.70 7.30
CA ASN A 53 37.13 -15.07 8.68
C ASN A 53 37.88 -16.33 9.14
N SER A 54 39.02 -16.66 8.52
CA SER A 54 39.86 -17.82 8.86
C SER A 54 39.10 -19.16 8.95
N SER A 55 38.06 -19.34 8.13
CA SER A 55 37.19 -20.52 8.12
C SER A 55 36.51 -20.81 9.48
N GLN A 56 36.24 -19.79 10.29
CA GLN A 56 35.48 -19.92 11.54
C GLN A 56 33.97 -19.75 11.28
N MET A 57 33.15 -20.48 12.06
CA MET A 57 31.69 -20.32 12.02
C MET A 57 31.28 -18.92 12.45
N ILE A 58 30.25 -18.39 11.79
CA ILE A 58 29.78 -17.01 11.95
C ILE A 58 28.56 -16.94 12.88
N TRP A 59 27.68 -17.95 12.84
CA TRP A 59 26.36 -18.00 13.47
C TRP A 59 26.32 -18.87 14.73
N PHE A 60 27.27 -18.65 15.65
CA PHE A 60 27.30 -19.36 16.94
C PHE A 60 26.31 -18.77 17.98
N ASP A 61 25.87 -17.53 17.77
CA ASP A 61 24.87 -16.87 18.63
C ASP A 61 23.44 -17.10 18.11
N LEU A 62 22.68 -17.89 18.87
CA LEU A 62 21.28 -18.24 18.55
C LEU A 62 20.33 -17.02 18.56
N GLN A 63 20.64 -15.96 19.30
CA GLN A 63 19.83 -14.75 19.29
C GLN A 63 19.96 -14.02 17.96
N GLN A 64 21.19 -13.92 17.44
CA GLN A 64 21.46 -13.27 16.14
C GLN A 64 20.85 -14.07 14.99
N SER A 65 20.96 -15.40 15.04
CA SER A 65 20.36 -16.27 14.03
C SER A 65 18.82 -16.23 14.04
N SER A 66 18.22 -16.14 15.24
CA SER A 66 16.76 -15.97 15.40
C SER A 66 16.28 -14.63 14.85
N LYS A 67 17.05 -13.54 14.96
CA LYS A 67 16.71 -12.25 14.33
C LYS A 67 16.62 -12.37 12.81
N LEU A 68 17.57 -13.06 12.17
CA LEU A 68 17.53 -13.28 10.73
C LEU A 68 16.33 -14.17 10.34
N GLU A 69 16.13 -15.30 11.01
CA GLU A 69 14.97 -16.18 10.78
C GLU A 69 13.65 -15.42 10.92
N PHE A 70 13.53 -14.53 11.90
CA PHE A 70 12.33 -13.72 12.12
C PHE A 70 12.05 -12.77 10.95
N GLN A 71 13.06 -12.05 10.44
CA GLN A 71 12.88 -11.18 9.26
C GLN A 71 12.41 -11.99 8.04
N LEU A 72 12.96 -13.19 7.86
CA LEU A 72 12.52 -14.10 6.79
C LEU A 72 11.09 -14.60 6.99
N GLU A 73 10.67 -14.83 8.23
CA GLU A 73 9.30 -15.25 8.57
C GLU A 73 8.28 -14.16 8.23
N VAL A 74 8.58 -12.90 8.57
CA VAL A 74 7.75 -11.75 8.17
C VAL A 74 7.66 -11.68 6.64
N ILE A 75 8.78 -11.78 5.92
CA ILE A 75 8.79 -11.79 4.45
C ILE A 75 8.01 -13.00 3.88
N HIS A 76 8.06 -14.15 4.55
CA HIS A 76 7.33 -15.36 4.18
C HIS A 76 5.82 -15.15 4.29
N HIS A 77 5.31 -14.68 5.43
CA HIS A 77 3.88 -14.40 5.59
C HIS A 77 3.40 -13.25 4.68
N ALA A 78 4.26 -12.29 4.36
CA ALA A 78 3.99 -11.27 3.35
C ALA A 78 3.87 -11.86 1.92
N SER A 79 4.26 -13.12 1.70
CA SER A 79 4.14 -13.85 0.44
C SER A 79 4.84 -13.18 -0.75
N LEU A 80 5.87 -12.36 -0.47
CA LEU A 80 6.59 -11.54 -1.46
C LEU A 80 7.47 -12.36 -2.41
N SER A 81 7.97 -13.51 -1.93
CA SER A 81 9.10 -14.22 -2.53
C SER A 81 9.13 -15.68 -2.08
N THR A 82 9.13 -16.61 -3.04
CA THR A 82 9.26 -18.05 -2.75
C THR A 82 10.69 -18.44 -2.34
N LEU A 83 11.70 -17.71 -2.80
CA LEU A 83 13.11 -17.88 -2.39
C LEU A 83 13.29 -17.61 -0.90
N PHE A 84 12.75 -16.52 -0.36
CA PHE A 84 12.85 -16.26 1.09
C PHE A 84 12.17 -17.35 1.90
N SER A 85 10.99 -17.79 1.44
CA SER A 85 10.29 -18.94 2.03
C SER A 85 11.13 -20.22 1.98
N ARG A 86 11.84 -20.45 0.86
CA ARG A 86 12.74 -21.59 0.68
C ARG A 86 13.96 -21.49 1.61
N GLN A 87 14.63 -20.34 1.67
CA GLN A 87 15.77 -20.13 2.56
C GLN A 87 15.38 -20.36 4.02
N LEU A 88 14.26 -19.78 4.47
CA LEU A 88 13.73 -19.98 5.82
C LEU A 88 13.49 -21.46 6.12
N SER A 89 12.84 -22.19 5.21
CA SER A 89 12.58 -23.62 5.38
C SER A 89 13.86 -24.44 5.53
N TYR A 90 14.90 -24.16 4.73
CA TYR A 90 16.17 -24.88 4.82
C TYR A 90 16.99 -24.49 6.05
N LEU A 91 17.00 -23.22 6.44
CA LEU A 91 17.61 -22.77 7.70
C LEU A 91 16.99 -23.49 8.90
N GLN A 92 15.66 -23.49 8.99
CA GLN A 92 14.96 -24.21 10.05
C GLN A 92 15.22 -25.72 10.00
N PHE A 93 15.30 -26.32 8.81
CA PHE A 93 15.62 -27.74 8.65
C PHE A 93 17.03 -28.06 9.16
N TYR A 94 18.04 -27.31 8.73
CA TYR A 94 19.43 -27.54 9.15
C TYR A 94 19.60 -27.33 10.66
N ARG A 95 18.99 -26.28 11.21
CA ARG A 95 18.98 -26.03 12.66
C ARG A 95 18.34 -27.18 13.44
N LYS A 96 17.14 -27.62 13.04
CA LYS A 96 16.43 -28.75 13.70
C LYS A 96 17.18 -30.07 13.57
N SER A 97 18.01 -30.21 12.53
CA SER A 97 18.79 -31.42 12.26
C SER A 97 20.23 -31.36 12.81
N ASN A 98 20.59 -30.31 13.57
CA ASN A 98 21.95 -30.06 14.08
C ASN A 98 23.03 -30.01 12.98
N ARG A 99 22.66 -29.61 11.76
CA ARG A 99 23.55 -29.47 10.60
C ARG A 99 24.13 -28.06 10.54
N TRP A 100 25.01 -27.76 11.49
CA TRP A 100 25.44 -26.38 11.77
C TRP A 100 26.35 -25.79 10.69
N PHE A 101 27.18 -26.58 10.02
CA PHE A 101 27.99 -26.06 8.91
C PHE A 101 27.14 -25.64 7.71
N GLU A 102 26.14 -26.45 7.33
CA GLU A 102 25.19 -26.09 6.28
C GLU A 102 24.35 -24.89 6.67
N TYR A 103 23.92 -24.82 7.94
CA TYR A 103 23.21 -23.67 8.48
C TYR A 103 24.05 -22.41 8.38
N ASP A 104 25.31 -22.45 8.83
CA ASP A 104 26.22 -21.31 8.90
C ASP A 104 26.44 -20.68 7.52
N VAL A 105 26.77 -21.53 6.53
CA VAL A 105 26.99 -21.11 5.15
C VAL A 105 25.70 -20.57 4.52
N LEU A 106 24.55 -21.23 4.75
CA LEU A 106 23.26 -20.77 4.23
C LEU A 106 22.81 -19.46 4.88
N ALA A 107 23.00 -19.29 6.19
CA ALA A 107 22.60 -18.11 6.94
C ALA A 107 23.43 -16.89 6.50
N THR A 108 24.73 -17.08 6.23
CA THR A 108 25.58 -16.03 5.66
C THR A 108 25.10 -15.59 4.27
N ASP A 109 24.79 -16.54 3.38
CA ASP A 109 24.21 -16.23 2.07
C ASP A 109 22.85 -15.52 2.18
N THR A 110 22.01 -16.01 3.10
CA THR A 110 20.66 -15.49 3.31
C THR A 110 20.68 -14.10 3.95
N LEU A 111 21.65 -13.80 4.81
CA LEU A 111 21.88 -12.44 5.31
C LEU A 111 22.19 -11.50 4.13
N LEU A 112 23.10 -11.86 3.22
CA LEU A 112 23.38 -11.06 2.03
C LEU A 112 22.11 -10.87 1.18
N LEU A 113 21.31 -11.92 1.01
CA LEU A 113 20.03 -11.84 0.30
C LEU A 113 19.05 -10.87 0.96
N TYR A 114 18.94 -10.92 2.29
CA TYR A 114 18.11 -9.99 3.08
C TYR A 114 18.59 -8.55 2.92
N LEU A 115 19.90 -8.28 3.04
CA LEU A 115 20.47 -6.94 2.89
C LEU A 115 20.21 -6.37 1.48
N SER A 116 20.38 -7.20 0.45
CA SER A 116 20.08 -6.81 -0.94
C SER A 116 18.61 -6.44 -1.12
N TYR A 117 17.72 -7.27 -0.58
CA TYR A 117 16.28 -7.01 -0.60
C TYR A 117 15.92 -5.73 0.15
N ALA A 118 16.40 -5.56 1.38
CA ALA A 118 16.07 -4.40 2.21
C ALA A 118 16.49 -3.07 1.56
N GLU A 119 17.65 -3.04 0.89
CA GLU A 119 18.08 -1.86 0.12
C GLU A 119 17.26 -1.65 -1.14
N SER A 120 17.02 -2.72 -1.90
CA SER A 120 16.27 -2.64 -3.16
C SER A 120 14.81 -2.27 -2.94
N ALA A 121 14.20 -2.71 -1.84
CA ALA A 121 12.80 -2.45 -1.50
C ALA A 121 12.48 -0.95 -1.36
N LYS A 122 13.46 -0.13 -0.95
CA LYS A 122 13.32 1.34 -0.85
C LYS A 122 12.98 1.99 -2.20
N THR A 123 13.42 1.39 -3.31
CA THR A 123 13.23 1.95 -4.67
C THR A 123 12.33 1.09 -5.56
N LYS A 124 12.29 -0.23 -5.32
CA LYS A 124 11.48 -1.21 -6.07
C LYS A 124 10.16 -1.58 -5.38
N GLY A 125 9.88 -1.03 -4.19
CA GLY A 125 8.71 -1.37 -3.38
C GLY A 125 7.37 -1.18 -4.11
N SER A 126 7.23 -0.15 -4.95
CA SER A 126 6.00 0.03 -5.76
C SER A 126 5.69 -1.17 -6.65
N GLU A 127 6.73 -1.79 -7.22
CA GLU A 127 6.59 -2.98 -8.04
C GLU A 127 6.42 -4.22 -7.17
N TRP A 128 7.26 -4.40 -6.15
CA TRP A 128 7.31 -5.61 -5.36
C TRP A 128 6.14 -5.79 -4.40
N PHE A 129 5.54 -4.71 -3.91
CA PHE A 129 4.48 -4.78 -2.92
C PHE A 129 3.06 -4.65 -3.51
N PHE A 130 2.94 -4.19 -4.75
CA PHE A 130 1.65 -3.90 -5.38
C PHE A 130 1.50 -4.42 -6.81
N GLY A 131 2.59 -4.78 -7.49
CA GLY A 131 2.57 -5.19 -8.90
C GLY A 131 2.86 -6.67 -9.10
N ARG A 132 4.07 -7.10 -8.75
CA ARG A 132 4.55 -8.47 -8.96
C ARG A 132 5.43 -8.92 -7.79
N LYS A 133 5.54 -10.23 -7.62
CA LYS A 133 6.48 -10.83 -6.65
C LYS A 133 7.92 -10.43 -6.97
N VAL A 134 8.77 -10.44 -5.94
CA VAL A 134 10.21 -10.22 -6.07
C VAL A 134 10.79 -11.23 -7.07
N ALA A 135 11.39 -10.74 -8.15
CA ALA A 135 12.00 -11.57 -9.18
C ALA A 135 13.43 -12.02 -8.80
N TYR A 136 13.89 -13.13 -9.36
CA TYR A 136 15.22 -13.70 -9.13
C TYR A 136 16.15 -13.55 -10.34
N PRO A 137 17.48 -13.42 -10.12
CA PRO A 137 18.18 -13.24 -8.84
C PRO A 137 18.19 -11.77 -8.37
N LEU A 138 18.20 -11.55 -7.05
CA LEU A 138 18.44 -10.22 -6.49
C LEU A 138 19.89 -9.78 -6.72
N PRO A 139 20.16 -8.49 -6.97
CA PRO A 139 21.54 -8.02 -7.14
C PRO A 139 22.35 -8.28 -5.87
N LEU A 140 23.68 -8.22 -5.97
CA LEU A 140 24.51 -8.19 -4.76
C LEU A 140 24.15 -6.97 -3.90
N PRO A 141 24.22 -7.08 -2.56
CA PRO A 141 24.14 -5.91 -1.69
C PRO A 141 25.15 -4.85 -2.11
N PRO A 142 24.84 -3.55 -1.93
CA PRO A 142 25.82 -2.48 -2.15
C PRO A 142 27.12 -2.74 -1.40
N ASN A 143 28.26 -2.27 -1.93
CA ASN A 143 29.57 -2.46 -1.29
C ASN A 143 29.61 -1.98 0.16
N SER A 144 28.88 -0.91 0.50
CA SER A 144 28.72 -0.44 1.89
C SER A 144 28.12 -1.51 2.81
N SER A 145 27.15 -2.27 2.30
CA SER A 145 26.52 -3.39 3.02
C SER A 145 27.49 -4.54 3.20
N LEU A 146 28.27 -4.88 2.16
CA LEU A 146 29.31 -5.92 2.25
C LEU A 146 30.39 -5.57 3.27
N ILE A 147 30.85 -4.31 3.28
CA ILE A 147 31.81 -3.81 4.29
C ILE A 147 31.19 -3.89 5.69
N ALA A 148 29.92 -3.52 5.84
CA ALA A 148 29.21 -3.62 7.11
C ALA A 148 29.08 -5.07 7.59
N THR A 149 28.85 -6.03 6.68
CA THR A 149 28.86 -7.47 6.98
C THR A 149 30.20 -7.93 7.53
N HIS A 150 31.31 -7.62 6.85
CA HIS A 150 32.65 -8.00 7.35
C HIS A 150 32.95 -7.41 8.72
N ARG A 151 32.58 -6.14 8.94
CA ARG A 151 32.75 -5.49 10.25
C ARG A 151 31.90 -6.17 11.32
N ALA A 152 30.64 -6.46 11.03
CA ALA A 152 29.73 -7.10 11.98
C ALA A 152 30.18 -8.51 12.35
N ILE A 153 30.72 -9.29 11.41
CA ILE A 153 31.32 -10.60 11.69
C ILE A 153 32.51 -10.45 12.64
N ALA A 154 33.46 -9.55 12.32
CA ALA A 154 34.65 -9.33 13.14
C ALA A 154 34.34 -8.83 14.56
N GLN A 155 33.22 -8.13 14.73
CA GLN A 155 32.75 -7.58 16.01
C GLN A 155 31.69 -8.45 16.70
N GLN A 156 31.29 -9.57 16.11
CA GLN A 156 30.22 -10.45 16.60
C GLN A 156 28.87 -9.72 16.79
N SER A 157 28.58 -8.75 15.91
CA SER A 157 27.43 -7.84 15.98
C SER A 157 26.50 -7.92 14.76
N LEU A 158 26.28 -9.13 14.23
CA LEU A 158 25.32 -9.36 13.14
C LEU A 158 23.90 -8.95 13.52
N GLY A 159 23.53 -9.09 14.80
CA GLY A 159 22.25 -8.61 15.31
C GLY A 159 22.03 -7.11 15.03
N ASP A 160 23.04 -6.28 15.32
CA ASP A 160 22.97 -4.83 15.07
C ASP A 160 22.96 -4.50 13.58
N LEU A 161 23.64 -5.32 12.77
CA LEU A 161 23.58 -5.21 11.31
C LEU A 161 22.16 -5.50 10.80
N ILE A 162 21.51 -6.56 11.28
CA ILE A 162 20.14 -6.91 10.89
C ILE A 162 19.18 -5.80 11.29
N ASP A 163 19.30 -5.27 12.52
CA ASP A 163 18.46 -4.19 13.02
C ASP A 163 18.58 -2.93 12.15
N ARG A 164 19.80 -2.57 11.69
CA ARG A 164 20.02 -1.41 10.81
C ARG A 164 19.29 -1.51 9.46
N TYR A 165 19.04 -2.72 8.97
CA TYR A 165 18.32 -2.96 7.71
C TYR A 165 16.84 -3.28 7.94
N THR A 166 16.41 -3.32 9.20
CA THR A 166 15.02 -3.50 9.61
C THR A 166 14.39 -2.10 9.76
N PRO A 167 13.14 -1.87 9.35
CA PRO A 167 12.49 -0.59 9.57
C PRO A 167 12.43 -0.27 11.07
N ASP A 168 12.76 0.95 11.45
CA ASP A 168 12.87 1.39 12.85
C ASP A 168 11.73 2.32 13.29
N SER A 169 10.83 2.67 12.38
CA SER A 169 9.67 3.50 12.68
C SER A 169 8.76 2.87 13.74
N ALA A 170 8.14 3.70 14.58
CA ALA A 170 7.14 3.25 15.54
C ALA A 170 6.03 2.42 14.87
N GLY A 171 5.57 2.84 13.68
CA GLY A 171 4.57 2.10 12.92
C GLY A 171 4.97 0.66 12.57
N TYR A 172 6.25 0.41 12.29
CA TYR A 172 6.74 -0.94 12.06
C TYR A 172 6.77 -1.75 13.37
N GLN A 173 7.30 -1.17 14.45
CA GLN A 173 7.42 -1.84 15.74
C GLN A 173 6.04 -2.31 16.25
N TYR A 174 5.02 -1.46 16.22
CA TYR A 174 3.67 -1.85 16.65
C TYR A 174 3.02 -2.93 15.77
N LEU A 175 3.24 -2.90 14.45
CA LEU A 175 2.77 -3.99 13.58
C LEU A 175 3.47 -5.32 13.92
N ILE A 176 4.77 -5.27 14.23
CA ILE A 176 5.55 -6.43 14.65
C ILE A 176 5.11 -6.93 16.03
N ASP A 177 4.84 -6.06 16.99
CA ASP A 177 4.35 -6.44 18.31
C ASP A 177 2.99 -7.13 18.23
N THR A 178 2.09 -6.58 17.41
CA THR A 178 0.77 -7.19 17.12
C THR A 178 0.94 -8.54 16.41
N TYR A 179 1.89 -8.63 15.48
CA TYR A 179 2.21 -9.88 14.78
C TYR A 179 2.72 -10.95 15.76
N LEU A 180 3.63 -10.59 16.68
CA LEU A 180 4.16 -11.47 17.72
C LEU A 180 3.08 -11.87 18.74
N HIS A 181 2.14 -10.97 19.06
CA HIS A 181 0.96 -11.30 19.86
C HIS A 181 0.13 -12.38 19.16
N LEU A 182 -0.24 -12.17 17.90
CA LEU A 182 -1.07 -13.12 17.13
C LEU A 182 -0.42 -14.48 16.91
N ILE A 183 0.92 -14.54 16.76
CA ILE A 183 1.66 -15.80 16.63
C ILE A 183 1.39 -16.75 17.80
N LYS A 184 1.21 -16.23 19.02
CA LYS A 184 0.91 -17.04 20.22
C LYS A 184 -0.37 -17.85 20.05
N PHE A 185 -1.30 -17.35 19.24
CA PHE A 185 -2.59 -17.97 18.97
C PHE A 185 -2.60 -18.82 17.69
N GLN A 186 -1.55 -18.77 16.84
CA GLN A 186 -1.53 -19.44 15.53
C GLN A 186 -1.81 -20.96 15.61
N LYS A 187 -1.35 -21.60 16.69
CA LYS A 187 -1.54 -23.05 16.92
C LYS A 187 -2.82 -23.39 17.70
N LEU A 188 -3.55 -22.40 18.19
CA LEU A 188 -4.78 -22.61 18.94
C LEU A 188 -5.95 -22.80 17.98
N ASN A 189 -6.72 -23.86 18.20
CA ASN A 189 -7.96 -24.07 17.47
C ASN A 189 -9.06 -23.18 18.04
N MET A 190 -9.26 -22.00 17.45
CA MET A 190 -10.27 -21.04 17.89
C MET A 190 -11.59 -21.24 17.13
N PRO A 191 -12.71 -21.56 17.82
CA PRO A 191 -14.00 -21.76 17.16
C PRO A 191 -14.49 -20.48 16.49
N LEU A 192 -15.17 -20.59 15.34
CA LEU A 192 -15.78 -19.44 14.66
C LEU A 192 -16.92 -18.87 15.53
N TYR A 193 -17.06 -17.54 15.54
CA TYR A 193 -18.22 -16.91 16.13
C TYR A 193 -19.39 -16.99 15.16
N GLU A 194 -20.50 -17.54 15.63
CA GLU A 194 -21.72 -17.70 14.84
C GLU A 194 -22.92 -17.12 15.61
N GLN A 195 -23.82 -16.49 14.87
CA GLN A 195 -25.11 -15.99 15.38
C GLN A 195 -26.17 -16.06 14.28
N VAL A 196 -27.43 -15.99 14.69
CA VAL A 196 -28.58 -15.83 13.79
C VAL A 196 -28.98 -14.37 13.75
N GLY A 197 -29.15 -13.83 12.54
CA GLY A 197 -29.55 -12.44 12.32
C GLY A 197 -28.48 -11.44 12.77
N ILE A 198 -28.91 -10.20 12.97
CA ILE A 198 -28.10 -9.15 13.59
C ILE A 198 -28.25 -9.20 15.12
N LYS A 199 -27.28 -8.68 15.86
CA LYS A 199 -27.33 -8.58 17.32
C LYS A 199 -27.07 -7.17 17.80
N THR A 200 -27.89 -6.72 18.73
CA THR A 200 -27.92 -5.39 19.34
C THR A 200 -28.17 -5.49 20.84
N ILE A 201 -28.11 -4.36 21.56
CA ILE A 201 -28.36 -4.33 23.01
C ILE A 201 -29.69 -5.02 23.37
N GLY A 202 -29.64 -5.89 24.38
CA GLY A 202 -30.77 -6.68 24.89
C GLY A 202 -30.89 -8.08 24.28
N ASP A 203 -30.27 -8.33 23.13
CA ASP A 203 -30.34 -9.63 22.47
C ASP A 203 -29.58 -10.71 23.24
N LYS A 204 -30.15 -11.92 23.32
CA LYS A 204 -29.42 -13.09 23.83
C LYS A 204 -28.28 -13.47 22.89
N LEU A 205 -27.11 -13.77 23.46
CA LEU A 205 -25.91 -14.23 22.75
C LEU A 205 -25.58 -15.67 23.16
N ASN A 206 -25.81 -16.63 22.26
CA ASN A 206 -25.58 -18.05 22.54
C ASN A 206 -24.08 -18.41 22.62
N ASN A 207 -23.21 -17.68 21.91
CA ASN A 207 -21.77 -17.92 21.82
C ASN A 207 -20.95 -16.72 22.34
N ARG A 208 -21.41 -16.10 23.43
CA ARG A 208 -20.79 -14.87 23.96
C ARG A 208 -19.31 -15.06 24.32
N ASP A 209 -18.94 -16.19 24.89
CA ASP A 209 -17.55 -16.45 25.27
C ASP A 209 -16.62 -16.51 24.05
N VAL A 210 -17.09 -17.10 22.95
CA VAL A 210 -16.35 -17.13 21.67
C VAL A 210 -16.19 -15.72 21.09
N LEU A 211 -17.23 -14.88 21.22
CA LEU A 211 -17.13 -13.48 20.82
C LEU A 211 -16.06 -12.73 21.61
N LEU A 212 -16.09 -12.84 22.95
CA LEU A 212 -15.12 -12.19 23.82
C LEU A 212 -13.69 -12.66 23.53
N GLN A 213 -13.50 -13.97 23.35
CA GLN A 213 -12.19 -14.52 22.99
C GLN A 213 -11.68 -13.98 21.65
N ARG A 214 -12.56 -13.84 20.65
CA ARG A 214 -12.18 -13.28 19.34
C ARG A 214 -11.87 -11.78 19.38
N LEU A 215 -12.53 -11.02 20.25
CA LEU A 215 -12.22 -9.61 20.49
C LEU A 215 -10.86 -9.46 21.20
N GLU A 216 -10.57 -10.29 22.20
CA GLU A 216 -9.31 -10.27 22.95
C GLU A 216 -8.09 -10.54 22.04
N VAL A 217 -8.20 -11.51 21.12
CA VAL A 217 -7.12 -11.87 20.17
C VAL A 217 -6.69 -10.71 19.27
N VAL A 218 -7.55 -9.74 19.06
CA VAL A 218 -7.29 -8.59 18.18
C VAL A 218 -7.10 -7.31 18.97
N ASP A 219 -6.65 -7.45 20.23
CA ASP A 219 -6.33 -6.38 21.17
C ASP A 219 -7.47 -5.36 21.40
N VAL A 220 -8.72 -5.80 21.28
CA VAL A 220 -9.87 -4.98 21.73
C VAL A 220 -9.90 -5.00 23.25
N ASN A 221 -10.05 -3.82 23.86
CA ASN A 221 -10.13 -3.71 25.30
C ASN A 221 -11.48 -4.25 25.79
N ILE A 222 -11.44 -5.41 26.46
CA ILE A 222 -12.60 -6.06 27.05
C ILE A 222 -12.62 -6.01 28.59
N LEU A 223 -11.78 -5.16 29.21
CA LEU A 223 -11.66 -5.07 30.67
C LEU A 223 -12.97 -4.67 31.34
N ASP A 224 -13.68 -3.72 30.75
CA ASP A 224 -14.95 -3.20 31.28
C ASP A 224 -16.17 -4.04 30.84
N VAL A 225 -15.95 -5.07 30.01
CA VAL A 225 -17.05 -5.92 29.52
C VAL A 225 -17.49 -6.86 30.63
N ARG A 226 -18.77 -6.76 31.02
CA ARG A 226 -19.38 -7.62 32.04
C ARG A 226 -19.28 -9.08 31.63
N LYS A 227 -18.73 -9.95 32.47
CA LYS A 227 -18.60 -11.40 32.17
C LYS A 227 -19.72 -12.26 32.79
N ASP A 228 -20.55 -11.67 33.64
CA ASP A 228 -21.62 -12.32 34.40
C ASP A 228 -22.97 -12.39 33.66
N VAL A 229 -23.03 -11.94 32.40
CA VAL A 229 -24.26 -11.85 31.60
C VAL A 229 -24.16 -12.66 30.30
N THR A 230 -25.32 -13.12 29.80
CA THR A 230 -25.44 -13.92 28.56
C THR A 230 -26.12 -13.16 27.41
N TRP A 231 -26.47 -11.90 27.61
CA TRP A 231 -27.04 -11.03 26.59
C TRP A 231 -26.03 -9.98 26.15
N PHE A 232 -26.37 -9.31 25.05
CA PHE A 232 -25.64 -8.16 24.54
C PHE A 232 -25.98 -6.97 25.43
N ASP A 233 -25.04 -6.54 26.26
CA ASP A 233 -25.18 -5.39 27.14
C ASP A 233 -24.41 -4.16 26.63
N SER A 234 -24.61 -3.01 27.26
CA SER A 234 -23.98 -1.75 26.83
C SER A 234 -22.45 -1.79 26.93
N THR A 235 -21.87 -2.57 27.86
CA THR A 235 -20.41 -2.69 27.97
C THR A 235 -19.82 -3.44 26.77
N LEU A 236 -20.50 -4.47 26.28
CA LEU A 236 -20.12 -5.16 25.04
C LEU A 236 -20.29 -4.24 23.82
N GLU A 237 -21.31 -3.37 23.80
CA GLU A 237 -21.53 -2.43 22.69
C GLU A 237 -20.32 -1.53 22.47
N THR A 238 -19.74 -1.00 23.55
CA THR A 238 -18.53 -0.18 23.51
C THR A 238 -17.35 -0.95 22.88
N ALA A 239 -17.14 -2.21 23.28
CA ALA A 239 -16.08 -3.05 22.71
C ALA A 239 -16.33 -3.37 21.23
N ILE A 240 -17.59 -3.59 20.82
CA ILE A 240 -17.95 -3.80 19.41
C ILE A 240 -17.73 -2.53 18.59
N LYS A 241 -18.09 -1.35 19.10
CA LYS A 241 -17.81 -0.06 18.44
C LYS A 241 -16.31 0.17 18.26
N GLN A 242 -15.52 -0.11 19.30
CA GLN A 242 -14.05 -0.07 19.18
C GLN A 242 -13.56 -1.03 18.09
N PHE A 243 -14.02 -2.28 18.08
CA PHE A 243 -13.66 -3.26 17.05
C PHE A 243 -14.04 -2.77 15.65
N GLN A 244 -15.24 -2.25 15.46
CA GLN A 244 -15.73 -1.74 14.18
C GLN A 244 -14.86 -0.59 13.67
N ARG A 245 -14.57 0.40 14.53
CA ARG A 245 -13.69 1.52 14.22
C ARG A 245 -12.30 1.05 13.78
N LEU A 246 -11.69 0.15 14.55
CA LEU A 246 -10.37 -0.41 14.23
C LEU A 246 -10.35 -1.16 12.90
N HIS A 247 -11.47 -1.75 12.47
CA HIS A 247 -11.56 -2.49 11.21
C HIS A 247 -12.21 -1.71 10.05
N GLY A 248 -12.46 -0.41 10.23
CA GLY A 248 -13.05 0.46 9.19
C GLY A 248 -14.49 0.10 8.83
N LEU A 249 -15.26 -0.40 9.80
CA LEU A 249 -16.68 -0.67 9.69
C LEU A 249 -17.50 0.52 10.20
N ALA A 250 -18.82 0.50 9.98
CA ALA A 250 -19.73 1.42 10.64
C ALA A 250 -19.66 1.20 12.16
N GLU A 251 -19.46 2.27 12.93
CA GLU A 251 -19.36 2.25 14.40
C GLU A 251 -20.77 2.28 15.06
N ASP A 252 -21.65 1.38 14.62
CA ASP A 252 -23.05 1.34 15.03
C ASP A 252 -23.30 0.44 16.26
N GLY A 253 -22.29 -0.31 16.72
CA GLY A 253 -22.43 -1.27 17.81
C GLY A 253 -23.22 -2.52 17.45
N VAL A 254 -23.58 -2.71 16.17
CA VAL A 254 -24.37 -3.84 15.68
C VAL A 254 -23.44 -4.95 15.19
N ILE A 255 -23.62 -6.17 15.70
CA ILE A 255 -22.91 -7.33 15.16
C ILE A 255 -23.67 -7.82 13.93
N GLY A 256 -23.34 -7.25 12.77
CA GLY A 256 -23.84 -7.66 11.47
C GLY A 256 -22.86 -8.57 10.70
N PRO A 257 -23.20 -8.98 9.45
CA PRO A 257 -22.36 -9.87 8.64
C PRO A 257 -20.93 -9.36 8.43
N ALA A 258 -20.73 -8.05 8.26
CA ALA A 258 -19.41 -7.46 8.09
C ALA A 258 -18.55 -7.58 9.37
N THR A 259 -19.14 -7.29 10.54
CA THR A 259 -18.50 -7.49 11.85
C THR A 259 -18.10 -8.95 12.05
N ILE A 260 -19.01 -9.89 11.74
CA ILE A 260 -18.75 -11.34 11.83
C ILE A 260 -17.62 -11.76 10.90
N ALA A 261 -17.59 -11.26 9.66
CA ALA A 261 -16.54 -11.58 8.70
C ALA A 261 -15.15 -11.19 9.21
N TRP A 262 -15.02 -10.03 9.85
CA TRP A 262 -13.77 -9.61 10.48
C TRP A 262 -13.45 -10.41 11.74
N LEU A 263 -14.42 -10.65 12.63
CA LEU A 263 -14.24 -11.47 13.84
C LEU A 263 -13.70 -12.87 13.48
N ASN A 264 -14.22 -13.43 12.38
CA ASN A 264 -13.88 -14.76 11.90
C ASN A 264 -12.68 -14.81 10.94
N LEU A 265 -12.02 -13.68 10.68
CA LEU A 265 -10.79 -13.66 9.88
C LEU A 265 -9.72 -14.52 10.55
N SER A 266 -9.16 -15.49 9.83
CA SER A 266 -8.18 -16.42 10.39
C SER A 266 -6.90 -15.71 10.84
N ILE A 267 -6.25 -16.26 11.86
CA ILE A 267 -4.97 -15.75 12.37
C ILE A 267 -3.93 -15.71 11.26
N GLU A 268 -3.84 -16.76 10.45
CA GLU A 268 -2.94 -16.81 9.29
C GLU A 268 -3.17 -15.64 8.34
N LYS A 269 -4.43 -15.29 8.06
CA LYS A 269 -4.73 -14.17 7.18
C LYS A 269 -4.38 -12.82 7.82
N ARG A 270 -4.56 -12.68 9.14
CA ARG A 270 -4.15 -11.49 9.90
C ARG A 270 -2.63 -11.34 9.92
N LEU A 271 -1.88 -12.42 10.15
CA LEU A 271 -0.42 -12.43 10.07
C LEU A 271 0.05 -12.01 8.67
N SER A 272 -0.56 -12.51 7.60
CA SER A 272 -0.22 -12.08 6.24
C SER A 272 -0.48 -10.57 6.03
N ILE A 273 -1.58 -10.02 6.55
CA ILE A 273 -1.90 -8.59 6.44
C ILE A 273 -0.89 -7.73 7.21
N LEU A 274 -0.57 -8.11 8.45
CA LEU A 274 0.43 -7.41 9.26
C LEU A 274 1.80 -7.45 8.57
N ALA A 275 2.22 -8.64 8.12
CA ALA A 275 3.51 -8.84 7.48
C ALA A 275 3.67 -8.03 6.19
N ILE A 276 2.69 -8.06 5.28
CA ILE A 276 2.81 -7.28 4.03
C ILE A 276 2.82 -5.77 4.31
N ASN A 277 2.07 -5.29 5.29
CA ASN A 277 2.07 -3.87 5.63
C ASN A 277 3.32 -3.44 6.39
N ALA A 278 3.91 -4.31 7.22
CA ALA A 278 5.21 -4.09 7.83
C ALA A 278 6.32 -3.98 6.77
N GLU A 279 6.28 -4.81 5.72
CA GLU A 279 7.23 -4.71 4.61
C GLU A 279 7.01 -3.47 3.74
N ARG A 280 5.76 -3.06 3.51
CA ARG A 280 5.44 -1.83 2.77
C ARG A 280 6.01 -0.56 3.41
N ILE A 281 6.22 -0.53 4.73
CA ILE A 281 6.83 0.61 5.43
C ILE A 281 8.21 0.96 4.84
N ARG A 282 8.96 -0.03 4.33
CA ARG A 282 10.26 0.18 3.67
C ARG A 282 10.19 1.15 2.48
N TYR A 283 9.01 1.30 1.87
CA TYR A 283 8.78 2.12 0.68
C TYR A 283 8.09 3.46 0.98
N TRP A 284 7.54 3.63 2.19
CA TRP A 284 6.81 4.84 2.56
C TRP A 284 7.71 5.99 3.00
N PRO A 285 7.29 7.25 2.79
CA PRO A 285 8.04 8.39 3.26
C PRO A 285 8.08 8.41 4.80
N VAL A 286 9.28 8.53 5.35
CA VAL A 286 9.49 8.64 6.80
C VAL A 286 9.33 10.08 7.28
N GLN A 287 9.81 11.06 6.50
CA GLN A 287 9.76 12.48 6.86
C GLN A 287 8.34 13.05 6.64
N ARG A 288 7.89 13.83 7.63
CA ARG A 288 6.56 14.47 7.65
C ARG A 288 6.63 16.01 7.72
N GLU A 289 7.67 16.61 7.18
CA GLU A 289 7.86 18.07 7.23
C GLU A 289 6.76 18.81 6.45
N THR A 290 6.67 18.56 5.15
CA THR A 290 5.61 19.09 4.27
C THR A 290 5.20 17.99 3.29
N ILE A 291 4.03 17.39 3.49
CA ILE A 291 3.59 16.22 2.72
C ILE A 291 2.08 16.02 2.81
N ILE A 292 1.48 15.62 1.70
CA ILE A 292 0.11 15.10 1.65
C ILE A 292 0.18 13.58 1.53
N VAL A 293 -0.52 12.87 2.39
CA VAL A 293 -0.66 11.41 2.30
C VAL A 293 -2.13 11.05 2.14
N VAL A 294 -2.43 10.29 1.09
CA VAL A 294 -3.75 9.69 0.85
C VAL A 294 -3.60 8.19 1.02
N ASN A 295 -4.22 7.62 2.06
CA ASN A 295 -4.20 6.18 2.26
C ASN A 295 -5.47 5.56 1.66
N VAL A 296 -5.34 4.94 0.48
CA VAL A 296 -6.47 4.54 -0.37
C VAL A 296 -7.46 3.60 0.36
N PRO A 297 -7.05 2.51 1.03
CA PRO A 297 -7.96 1.63 1.76
C PRO A 297 -8.64 2.25 2.98
N SER A 298 -8.03 3.31 3.56
CA SER A 298 -8.64 4.04 4.68
C SER A 298 -9.68 5.06 4.24
N PHE A 299 -9.67 5.45 2.96
CA PHE A 299 -10.47 6.55 2.44
C PHE A 299 -10.25 7.87 3.20
N GLU A 300 -9.01 8.13 3.58
CA GLU A 300 -8.58 9.33 4.30
C GLU A 300 -7.38 9.98 3.62
N MET A 301 -7.31 11.30 3.73
CA MET A 301 -6.11 12.09 3.47
C MET A 301 -5.71 12.88 4.70
N LYS A 302 -4.40 13.13 4.80
CA LYS A 302 -3.80 13.99 5.82
C LYS A 302 -2.73 14.86 5.17
N TYR A 303 -2.59 16.08 5.67
CA TYR A 303 -1.59 17.03 5.22
C TYR A 303 -0.78 17.53 6.41
N TRP A 304 0.54 17.45 6.27
CA TRP A 304 1.50 17.98 7.22
C TRP A 304 2.22 19.20 6.64
N SER A 305 2.48 20.19 7.50
CA SER A 305 3.29 21.37 7.21
C SER A 305 4.11 21.73 8.43
N ALA A 306 5.40 22.04 8.24
CA ALA A 306 6.36 22.30 9.32
C ALA A 306 6.38 21.20 10.41
N GLY A 307 6.17 19.94 10.00
CA GLY A 307 6.15 18.77 10.90
C GLY A 307 4.82 18.53 11.62
N GLU A 308 3.85 19.43 11.52
CA GLU A 308 2.55 19.34 12.19
C GLU A 308 1.44 18.90 11.23
N GLN A 309 0.52 18.05 11.70
CA GLN A 309 -0.66 17.67 10.91
C GLN A 309 -1.67 18.83 10.92
N VAL A 310 -1.71 19.62 9.86
CA VAL A 310 -2.55 20.83 9.75
C VAL A 310 -3.93 20.56 9.15
N PHE A 311 -4.13 19.42 8.47
CA PHE A 311 -5.42 19.06 7.87
C PHE A 311 -5.62 17.55 7.76
N ALA A 312 -6.87 17.10 7.90
CA ALA A 312 -7.31 15.74 7.64
C ALA A 312 -8.74 15.74 7.07
N SER A 313 -9.04 14.83 6.15
CA SER A 313 -10.37 14.72 5.54
C SER A 313 -10.63 13.32 5.02
N LYS A 314 -11.90 12.92 4.97
CA LYS A 314 -12.31 11.75 4.18
C LYS A 314 -12.08 12.03 2.69
N VAL A 315 -11.86 10.96 1.94
CA VAL A 315 -11.78 10.99 0.49
C VAL A 315 -12.63 9.90 -0.18
N VAL A 316 -13.02 10.14 -1.44
CA VAL A 316 -13.55 9.11 -2.35
C VAL A 316 -12.47 8.76 -3.36
N VAL A 317 -12.19 7.47 -3.50
CA VAL A 317 -11.14 6.93 -4.39
C VAL A 317 -11.76 6.12 -5.52
N GLY A 318 -10.92 5.65 -6.44
CA GLY A 318 -11.31 4.88 -7.61
C GLY A 318 -12.08 3.60 -7.25
N ARG A 319 -13.06 3.24 -8.06
CA ARG A 319 -13.68 1.91 -7.97
C ARG A 319 -12.70 0.82 -8.39
N LYS A 320 -12.97 -0.42 -8.00
CA LYS A 320 -12.11 -1.58 -8.31
C LYS A 320 -11.77 -1.76 -9.80
N GLY A 321 -12.68 -1.42 -10.71
CA GLY A 321 -12.45 -1.47 -12.17
C GLY A 321 -11.63 -0.31 -12.75
N ARG A 322 -11.44 0.77 -11.96
CA ARG A 322 -10.67 1.97 -12.30
C ARG A 322 -9.96 2.48 -11.02
N PRO A 323 -9.01 1.69 -10.48
CA PRO A 323 -8.45 1.94 -9.16
C PRO A 323 -7.63 3.23 -9.12
N THR A 324 -7.65 3.91 -7.96
CA THR A 324 -6.68 4.96 -7.67
C THR A 324 -5.29 4.32 -7.55
N PRO A 325 -4.30 4.75 -8.34
CA PRO A 325 -2.99 4.12 -8.34
C PRO A 325 -2.17 4.45 -7.10
N VAL A 326 -1.41 3.48 -6.59
CA VAL A 326 -0.29 3.75 -5.68
C VAL A 326 0.79 4.51 -6.45
N MET A 327 1.12 5.73 -6.02
CA MET A 327 2.10 6.57 -6.67
C MET A 327 2.54 7.75 -5.80
N ASN A 328 3.67 8.33 -6.18
CA ASN A 328 4.17 9.58 -5.64
C ASN A 328 4.09 10.65 -6.75
N THR A 329 3.65 11.85 -6.41
CA THR A 329 3.59 13.01 -7.29
C THR A 329 3.76 14.28 -6.46
N ASN A 330 3.66 15.45 -7.08
CA ASN A 330 3.71 16.73 -6.38
C ASN A 330 2.48 17.55 -6.76
N LEU A 331 1.93 18.26 -5.78
CA LEU A 331 0.93 19.28 -5.98
C LEU A 331 1.65 20.61 -6.28
N ASP A 332 1.29 21.24 -7.39
CA ASP A 332 1.95 22.46 -7.87
C ASP A 332 1.06 23.71 -7.90
N SER A 333 -0.26 23.50 -7.94
CA SER A 333 -1.22 24.59 -8.07
C SER A 333 -2.60 24.19 -7.57
N LEU A 334 -3.33 25.18 -7.08
CA LEU A 334 -4.76 25.13 -6.85
C LEU A 334 -5.47 25.74 -8.05
N ILE A 335 -6.54 25.10 -8.52
CA ILE A 335 -7.37 25.59 -9.60
C ILE A 335 -8.77 25.83 -9.02
N LEU A 336 -9.20 27.09 -9.02
CA LEU A 336 -10.53 27.53 -8.61
C LEU A 336 -11.47 27.51 -9.83
N ASN A 337 -12.71 27.11 -9.59
CA ASN A 337 -13.76 27.03 -10.62
C ASN A 337 -13.29 26.27 -11.88
N PRO A 338 -12.76 25.03 -11.72
CA PRO A 338 -12.13 24.33 -12.82
C PRO A 338 -13.15 23.99 -13.92
N THR A 339 -12.77 24.19 -15.18
CA THR A 339 -13.40 23.43 -16.27
C THR A 339 -12.90 21.99 -16.24
N TRP A 340 -13.75 21.04 -16.63
CA TRP A 340 -13.39 19.63 -16.65
C TRP A 340 -13.26 19.10 -18.07
N ASN A 341 -12.02 18.86 -18.49
CA ASN A 341 -11.72 18.11 -19.69
C ASN A 341 -11.96 16.62 -19.42
N VAL A 342 -13.06 16.09 -19.94
CA VAL A 342 -13.53 14.74 -19.67
C VAL A 342 -12.52 13.71 -20.20
N PRO A 343 -11.93 12.85 -19.35
CA PRO A 343 -11.06 11.78 -19.80
C PRO A 343 -11.77 10.82 -20.75
N TRP A 344 -11.08 10.37 -21.80
CA TRP A 344 -11.61 9.49 -22.84
C TRP A 344 -12.43 8.31 -22.28
N LYS A 345 -11.89 7.61 -21.29
CA LYS A 345 -12.56 6.45 -20.68
C LYS A 345 -13.91 6.82 -20.05
N ILE A 346 -14.00 7.96 -19.36
CA ILE A 346 -15.24 8.43 -18.72
C ILE A 346 -16.23 8.89 -19.78
N MET A 347 -15.75 9.59 -20.81
CA MET A 347 -16.58 10.00 -21.94
C MET A 347 -17.25 8.78 -22.58
N VAL A 348 -16.47 7.74 -22.90
CA VAL A 348 -16.91 6.54 -23.60
C VAL A 348 -17.79 5.64 -22.72
N GLU A 349 -17.39 5.38 -21.48
CA GLU A 349 -18.05 4.38 -20.63
C GLU A 349 -19.17 4.96 -19.76
N ASP A 350 -19.17 6.27 -19.49
CA ASP A 350 -20.11 6.87 -18.53
C ASP A 350 -21.01 7.97 -19.15
N ILE A 351 -20.49 8.83 -20.03
CA ILE A 351 -21.26 9.97 -20.57
C ILE A 351 -22.00 9.61 -21.85
N ILE A 352 -21.33 9.09 -22.88
CA ILE A 352 -21.97 8.76 -24.17
C ILE A 352 -23.18 7.84 -24.00
N PRO A 353 -23.16 6.79 -23.14
CA PRO A 353 -24.36 5.98 -22.90
C PRO A 353 -25.56 6.80 -22.42
N LYS A 354 -25.35 7.77 -21.53
CA LYS A 354 -26.42 8.66 -21.04
C LYS A 354 -26.92 9.62 -22.11
N VAL A 355 -26.02 10.12 -22.96
CA VAL A 355 -26.40 11.00 -24.08
C VAL A 355 -27.23 10.26 -25.12
N LYS A 356 -26.93 8.97 -25.37
CA LYS A 356 -27.75 8.12 -26.24
C LYS A 356 -29.16 7.89 -25.69
N GLU A 357 -29.31 7.84 -24.36
CA GLU A 357 -30.61 7.74 -23.70
C GLU A 357 -31.35 9.08 -23.70
N ASP A 358 -30.63 10.19 -23.52
CA ASP A 358 -31.17 11.53 -23.38
C ASP A 358 -30.11 12.58 -23.77
N ILE A 359 -30.28 13.20 -24.94
CA ILE A 359 -29.31 14.17 -25.48
C ILE A 359 -29.20 15.44 -24.62
N ASP A 360 -30.29 15.83 -23.97
CA ASP A 360 -30.35 16.99 -23.07
C ASP A 360 -29.49 16.79 -21.81
N TYR A 361 -28.99 15.57 -21.58
CA TYR A 361 -27.97 15.31 -20.56
C TYR A 361 -26.78 16.28 -20.67
N LEU A 362 -26.30 16.56 -21.88
CA LEU A 362 -25.16 17.47 -22.09
C LEU A 362 -25.48 18.88 -21.61
N THR A 363 -26.65 19.39 -21.98
CA THR A 363 -27.11 20.72 -21.58
C THR A 363 -27.31 20.80 -20.07
N ARG A 364 -28.01 19.83 -19.47
CA ARG A 364 -28.25 19.79 -18.01
C ARG A 364 -26.96 19.68 -17.20
N GLN A 365 -25.92 19.08 -17.76
CA GLN A 365 -24.61 18.94 -17.11
C GLN A 365 -23.61 20.03 -17.53
N ASN A 366 -24.00 21.01 -18.35
CA ASN A 366 -23.11 22.05 -18.90
C ASN A 366 -21.87 21.46 -19.62
N ILE A 367 -22.06 20.39 -20.39
CA ILE A 367 -21.00 19.73 -21.17
C ILE A 367 -21.08 20.23 -22.62
N LYS A 368 -19.97 20.79 -23.11
CA LYS A 368 -19.79 21.15 -24.52
C LYS A 368 -19.02 20.05 -25.25
N ILE A 369 -19.41 19.77 -26.49
CA ILE A 369 -18.64 18.94 -27.41
C ILE A 369 -17.74 19.88 -28.23
N VAL A 370 -16.45 19.59 -28.29
CA VAL A 370 -15.46 20.40 -29.02
C VAL A 370 -14.65 19.51 -29.98
N PRO A 371 -14.22 20.02 -31.15
CA PRO A 371 -13.43 19.23 -32.10
C PRO A 371 -12.12 18.69 -31.51
N LYS A 372 -11.47 19.51 -30.68
CA LYS A 372 -10.20 19.21 -30.01
C LYS A 372 -10.10 20.03 -28.72
N TRP A 373 -9.20 19.65 -27.82
CA TRP A 373 -8.93 20.42 -26.60
C TRP A 373 -8.53 21.86 -26.94
N GLY A 374 -9.13 22.83 -26.25
CA GLY A 374 -8.87 24.26 -26.45
C GLY A 374 -9.53 24.88 -27.69
N SER A 375 -10.39 24.15 -28.40
CA SER A 375 -11.18 24.73 -29.49
C SER A 375 -12.25 25.68 -28.94
N GLU A 376 -12.41 26.85 -29.56
CA GLU A 376 -13.54 27.74 -29.30
C GLU A 376 -14.82 27.25 -30.01
N ASP A 377 -14.66 26.53 -31.12
CA ASP A 377 -15.76 25.90 -31.85
C ASP A 377 -16.47 24.84 -31.00
N ILE A 378 -17.80 24.88 -31.02
CA ILE A 378 -18.67 23.91 -30.37
C ILE A 378 -19.35 23.07 -31.45
N VAL A 379 -19.30 21.74 -31.28
CA VAL A 379 -20.04 20.80 -32.12
C VAL A 379 -21.46 20.71 -31.59
N ASN A 380 -22.45 20.93 -32.45
CA ASN A 380 -23.86 20.77 -32.11
C ASN A 380 -24.16 19.28 -31.84
N PRO A 381 -24.63 18.91 -30.64
CA PRO A 381 -24.97 17.52 -30.33
C PRO A 381 -26.02 16.92 -31.27
N GLU A 382 -26.97 17.72 -31.77
CA GLU A 382 -28.06 17.28 -32.66
C GLU A 382 -27.58 16.82 -34.04
N GLU A 383 -26.37 17.23 -34.46
CA GLU A 383 -25.79 16.84 -35.74
C GLU A 383 -25.06 15.49 -35.68
N ILE A 384 -24.95 14.89 -34.49
CA ILE A 384 -24.27 13.62 -34.27
C ILE A 384 -25.29 12.49 -34.31
N ASP A 385 -25.06 11.49 -35.17
CA ASP A 385 -25.84 10.25 -35.19
C ASP A 385 -25.54 9.38 -33.96
N TRP A 386 -26.16 9.72 -32.83
CA TRP A 386 -25.97 9.01 -31.56
C TRP A 386 -26.44 7.56 -31.60
N GLU A 387 -27.47 7.25 -32.40
CA GLU A 387 -28.03 5.90 -32.49
C GLU A 387 -26.97 4.93 -33.04
N ASN A 388 -26.35 5.27 -34.18
CA ASN A 388 -25.37 4.41 -34.84
C ASN A 388 -23.92 4.64 -34.36
N LEU A 389 -23.68 5.68 -33.54
CA LEU A 389 -22.36 5.96 -32.98
C LEU A 389 -21.86 4.79 -32.12
N ARG A 390 -20.67 4.28 -32.44
CA ARG A 390 -19.91 3.45 -31.51
C ARG A 390 -19.16 4.36 -30.53
N PRO A 391 -19.37 4.25 -29.20
CA PRO A 391 -18.72 5.15 -28.24
C PRO A 391 -17.19 5.20 -28.38
N SER A 392 -16.55 4.06 -28.66
CA SER A 392 -15.09 3.96 -28.84
C SER A 392 -14.55 4.64 -30.11
N SER A 393 -15.40 5.07 -31.03
CA SER A 393 -14.99 5.81 -32.24
C SER A 393 -15.43 7.27 -32.22
N PHE A 394 -15.85 7.80 -31.06
CA PHE A 394 -16.26 9.18 -30.94
C PHE A 394 -15.12 10.14 -31.30
N PRO A 395 -15.26 10.99 -32.34
CA PRO A 395 -14.12 11.74 -32.89
C PRO A 395 -13.79 13.00 -32.08
N TYR A 396 -14.70 13.46 -31.23
CA TYR A 396 -14.63 14.75 -30.56
C TYR A 396 -14.11 14.64 -29.11
N ARG A 397 -14.11 15.78 -28.41
CA ARG A 397 -13.83 15.88 -26.96
C ARG A 397 -15.03 16.50 -26.26
N MET A 398 -15.10 16.30 -24.95
CA MET A 398 -16.11 16.89 -24.08
C MET A 398 -15.45 17.70 -22.97
N THR A 399 -15.91 18.93 -22.79
CA THR A 399 -15.49 19.81 -21.69
C THR A 399 -16.73 20.22 -20.91
N GLN A 400 -16.75 19.90 -19.61
CA GLN A 400 -17.74 20.44 -18.70
C GLN A 400 -17.30 21.82 -18.22
N LEU A 401 -18.21 22.79 -18.28
CA LEU A 401 -17.95 24.15 -17.81
C LEU A 401 -17.94 24.23 -16.28
N SER A 402 -17.35 25.29 -15.75
CA SER A 402 -17.34 25.57 -14.30
C SER A 402 -18.76 25.77 -13.76
N GLY A 403 -18.94 25.53 -12.46
CA GLY A 403 -20.20 25.69 -11.75
C GLY A 403 -20.45 24.59 -10.73
N ASN A 404 -21.47 24.76 -9.89
CA ASN A 404 -21.76 23.86 -8.77
C ASN A 404 -22.04 22.40 -9.17
N ALA A 405 -22.49 22.16 -10.41
CA ALA A 405 -22.72 20.82 -10.95
C ALA A 405 -21.48 20.20 -11.64
N ASN A 406 -20.35 20.91 -11.70
CA ASN A 406 -19.14 20.42 -12.33
C ASN A 406 -18.61 19.17 -11.58
N ALA A 407 -18.22 18.13 -12.30
CA ALA A 407 -17.75 16.87 -11.70
C ALA A 407 -16.48 17.02 -10.85
N LEU A 408 -15.71 18.09 -11.04
CA LEU A 408 -14.55 18.48 -10.25
C LEU A 408 -14.90 19.38 -9.04
N GLY A 409 -16.16 19.77 -8.88
CA GLY A 409 -16.58 20.77 -7.89
C GLY A 409 -15.92 22.13 -8.15
N LEU A 410 -15.69 22.89 -7.08
CA LEU A 410 -15.14 24.25 -7.16
C LEU A 410 -13.62 24.31 -7.02
N TYR A 411 -12.98 23.23 -6.57
CA TYR A 411 -11.55 23.17 -6.28
C TYR A 411 -10.91 21.97 -6.95
N LYS A 412 -9.83 22.20 -7.71
CA LYS A 412 -8.96 21.15 -8.22
C LYS A 412 -7.52 21.38 -7.76
N PHE A 413 -6.96 20.41 -7.08
CA PHE A 413 -5.58 20.37 -6.60
C PHE A 413 -4.74 19.64 -7.63
N ASN A 414 -4.01 20.41 -8.42
CA ASN A 414 -3.34 19.89 -9.60
C ASN A 414 -2.05 19.16 -9.21
N THR A 415 -1.91 17.93 -9.70
CA THR A 415 -0.70 17.12 -9.52
C THR A 415 -0.20 16.65 -10.89
N PRO A 416 0.79 17.29 -11.51
CA PRO A 416 1.27 16.88 -12.83
C PRO A 416 1.79 15.44 -12.85
N ASN A 417 1.12 14.57 -13.61
CA ASN A 417 1.56 13.18 -13.78
C ASN A 417 1.00 12.53 -15.06
N ARG A 418 1.66 11.46 -15.50
CA ARG A 418 1.29 10.70 -16.71
C ARG A 418 -0.03 9.93 -16.61
N ARG A 419 -0.57 9.75 -15.39
CA ARG A 419 -1.81 8.98 -15.13
C ARG A 419 -3.06 9.88 -15.05
N ALA A 420 -2.90 11.20 -15.18
CA ALA A 420 -3.96 12.19 -15.05
C ALA A 420 -4.75 12.07 -13.74
N ILE A 421 -4.06 11.72 -12.64
CA ILE A 421 -4.63 11.70 -11.28
C ILE A 421 -4.48 13.09 -10.67
N TYR A 422 -5.47 13.53 -9.91
CA TYR A 422 -5.46 14.77 -9.12
C TYR A 422 -6.41 14.63 -7.94
N LEU A 423 -6.31 15.55 -6.98
CA LEU A 423 -7.30 15.70 -5.93
C LEU A 423 -8.27 16.81 -6.34
N HIS A 424 -9.55 16.68 -5.99
CA HIS A 424 -10.54 17.68 -6.35
C HIS A 424 -11.77 17.63 -5.44
N ASP A 425 -12.61 18.65 -5.52
CA ASP A 425 -13.92 18.73 -4.90
C ASP A 425 -14.95 17.86 -5.65
N THR A 426 -16.18 17.76 -5.16
CA THR A 426 -17.27 17.08 -5.86
C THR A 426 -18.64 17.60 -5.46
N PRO A 427 -19.61 17.66 -6.40
CA PRO A 427 -21.00 17.93 -6.06
C PRO A 427 -21.66 16.77 -5.30
N SER A 428 -21.12 15.55 -5.42
CA SER A 428 -21.68 14.35 -4.79
C SER A 428 -21.23 14.19 -3.33
N LYS A 429 -21.52 15.17 -2.47
CA LYS A 429 -21.07 15.21 -1.07
C LYS A 429 -21.60 14.04 -0.22
N GLY A 430 -22.81 13.53 -0.49
CA GLY A 430 -23.36 12.38 0.25
C GLY A 430 -22.53 11.08 0.13
N LEU A 431 -21.60 10.97 -0.83
CA LEU A 431 -20.71 9.81 -0.93
C LEU A 431 -19.69 9.72 0.24
N PHE A 432 -19.50 10.80 1.00
CA PHE A 432 -18.59 10.81 2.15
C PHE A 432 -19.23 10.22 3.43
N ASP A 433 -20.55 9.98 3.42
CA ASP A 433 -21.27 9.30 4.50
C ASP A 433 -21.14 7.77 4.40
N GLU A 434 -20.75 7.26 3.23
CA GLU A 434 -20.49 5.85 3.01
C GLU A 434 -19.22 5.39 3.71
N THR A 435 -19.25 4.18 4.29
CA THR A 435 -18.05 3.55 4.89
C THR A 435 -17.07 3.09 3.81
N GLN A 436 -17.58 2.58 2.68
CA GLN A 436 -16.79 2.16 1.53
C GLN A 436 -16.86 3.22 0.43
N ARG A 437 -15.78 3.99 0.23
CA ARG A 437 -15.77 5.18 -0.65
C ARG A 437 -15.01 4.98 -1.96
N ALA A 438 -15.10 3.79 -2.54
CA ALA A 438 -14.47 3.44 -3.81
C ALA A 438 -15.41 3.67 -5.02
N PHE A 439 -15.80 4.93 -5.28
CA PHE A 439 -16.79 5.30 -6.31
C PHE A 439 -16.24 6.04 -7.53
N SER A 440 -15.02 6.58 -7.46
CA SER A 440 -14.47 7.43 -8.51
C SER A 440 -13.93 6.62 -9.71
N SER A 441 -13.43 7.34 -10.72
CA SER A 441 -12.73 6.75 -11.88
C SER A 441 -11.20 6.82 -11.75
N GLY A 442 -10.67 6.99 -10.54
CA GLY A 442 -9.24 6.95 -10.22
C GLY A 442 -8.72 8.21 -9.52
N CYS A 443 -9.29 9.38 -9.81
CA CYS A 443 -8.98 10.62 -9.09
C CYS A 443 -9.54 10.59 -7.66
N ILE A 444 -9.04 11.49 -6.81
CA ILE A 444 -9.37 11.51 -5.37
C ILE A 444 -10.28 12.70 -5.10
N ARG A 445 -11.49 12.46 -4.61
CA ARG A 445 -12.40 13.54 -4.20
C ARG A 445 -12.23 13.81 -2.72
N VAL A 446 -12.17 15.07 -2.32
CA VAL A 446 -11.94 15.50 -0.92
C VAL A 446 -13.24 16.06 -0.35
N GLU A 447 -13.64 15.60 0.84
CA GLU A 447 -14.90 16.02 1.51
C GLU A 447 -14.91 17.53 1.77
N ASN A 448 -13.90 18.00 2.50
CA ASN A 448 -13.70 19.39 2.90
C ASN A 448 -12.66 20.08 1.98
N ALA A 449 -12.90 20.01 0.66
CA ALA A 449 -11.98 20.54 -0.34
C ALA A 449 -11.80 22.07 -0.25
N ASP A 450 -12.85 22.78 0.12
CA ASP A 450 -12.86 24.21 0.43
C ASP A 450 -11.91 24.54 1.59
N LEU A 451 -12.05 23.86 2.73
CA LEU A 451 -11.16 24.03 3.87
C LEU A 451 -9.72 23.65 3.51
N PHE A 452 -9.55 22.57 2.73
CA PHE A 452 -8.22 22.18 2.27
C PHE A 452 -7.57 23.26 1.40
N ALA A 453 -8.33 23.93 0.53
CA ALA A 453 -7.83 25.01 -0.30
C ALA A 453 -7.33 26.21 0.53
N VAL A 454 -8.10 26.61 1.56
CA VAL A 454 -7.70 27.66 2.50
C VAL A 454 -6.40 27.27 3.22
N THR A 455 -6.40 26.11 3.90
CA THR A 455 -5.23 25.65 4.67
C THR A 455 -3.99 25.48 3.79
N LEU A 456 -4.15 25.00 2.55
CA LEU A 456 -3.06 24.83 1.60
C LEU A 456 -2.42 26.16 1.20
N LEU A 457 -3.20 27.22 1.04
CA LEU A 457 -2.68 28.53 0.66
C LEU A 457 -2.05 29.23 1.86
N GLU A 458 -2.67 29.16 3.03
CA GLU A 458 -2.14 29.72 4.28
C GLU A 458 -0.75 29.16 4.61
N THR A 459 -0.55 27.84 4.50
CA THR A 459 0.76 27.20 4.74
C THR A 459 1.81 27.57 3.68
N GLN A 460 1.39 28.06 2.52
CA GLN A 460 2.26 28.63 1.50
C GLN A 460 2.44 30.15 1.68
N GLY A 461 1.83 30.76 2.70
CA GLY A 461 1.80 32.22 2.90
C GLY A 461 1.14 32.95 1.73
N LEU A 462 0.10 32.34 1.18
CA LEU A 462 -0.79 32.88 0.15
C LEU A 462 -2.16 33.08 0.78
N GLU A 463 -2.92 34.05 0.30
CA GLU A 463 -4.30 34.29 0.73
C GLU A 463 -5.23 34.03 -0.45
N LEU A 464 -6.41 33.49 -0.16
CA LEU A 464 -7.51 33.56 -1.12
C LEU A 464 -8.01 35.00 -1.10
N GLU A 465 -7.97 35.67 -2.24
CA GLU A 465 -8.71 36.93 -2.38
C GLU A 465 -10.20 36.59 -2.24
N GLU A 466 -10.80 36.96 -1.11
CA GLU A 466 -12.25 36.83 -0.92
C GLU A 466 -12.94 37.87 -1.80
N ASP A 467 -13.68 37.40 -2.80
CA ASP A 467 -14.71 38.24 -3.43
C ASP A 467 -15.83 38.47 -2.42
N ALA A 468 -15.74 39.59 -1.69
CA ALA A 468 -16.66 40.02 -0.62
C ALA A 468 -18.13 40.29 -1.06
N ASN A 469 -18.55 39.82 -2.25
CA ASN A 469 -19.81 40.18 -2.91
C ASN A 469 -20.59 38.98 -3.50
N SER A 470 -20.45 37.77 -2.96
CA SER A 470 -21.31 36.64 -3.37
C SER A 470 -22.57 36.53 -2.48
N GLU A 471 -23.44 37.54 -2.56
CA GLU A 471 -24.83 37.38 -2.13
C GLU A 471 -25.52 36.36 -3.05
N GLU A 472 -26.03 35.28 -2.45
CA GLU A 472 -26.85 34.25 -3.08
C GLU A 472 -28.15 34.85 -3.62
N SER A 473 -28.21 35.28 -4.90
CA SER A 473 -29.52 35.58 -5.50
C SER A 473 -29.66 35.63 -7.03
N GLU A 474 -28.67 35.37 -7.89
CA GLU A 474 -28.91 35.29 -9.35
C GLU A 474 -27.97 34.32 -10.10
N PRO A 475 -28.29 33.88 -11.34
CA PRO A 475 -27.40 33.05 -12.15
C PRO A 475 -26.17 33.86 -12.56
N VAL A 476 -25.14 33.81 -11.72
CA VAL A 476 -23.84 34.42 -11.98
C VAL A 476 -23.26 33.77 -13.26
N PRO A 477 -22.71 34.54 -14.22
CA PRO A 477 -21.95 33.96 -15.33
C PRO A 477 -20.86 33.03 -14.79
N PRO A 478 -20.47 31.97 -15.52
CA PRO A 478 -19.50 31.00 -15.03
C PRO A 478 -18.22 31.73 -14.60
N VAL A 479 -17.89 31.66 -13.31
CA VAL A 479 -16.68 32.26 -12.77
C VAL A 479 -15.50 31.66 -13.54
N PRO A 480 -14.60 32.50 -14.08
CA PRO A 480 -13.50 32.01 -14.90
C PRO A 480 -12.61 31.08 -14.08
N ASN A 481 -12.13 30.05 -14.76
CA ASN A 481 -11.14 29.12 -14.23
C ASN A 481 -9.86 29.89 -13.85
N GLN A 482 -9.46 29.84 -12.57
CA GLN A 482 -8.29 30.56 -12.05
C GLN A 482 -7.28 29.57 -11.47
N ALA A 483 -6.04 29.62 -11.96
CA ALA A 483 -4.94 28.82 -11.44
C ALA A 483 -4.06 29.65 -10.51
N ILE A 484 -3.89 29.18 -9.27
CA ILE A 484 -3.03 29.76 -8.24
C ILE A 484 -1.81 28.83 -8.09
N PRO A 485 -0.62 29.22 -8.58
CA PRO A 485 0.59 28.43 -8.41
C PRO A 485 1.06 28.46 -6.95
N LEU A 486 1.52 27.33 -6.44
CA LEU A 486 2.11 27.27 -5.10
C LEU A 486 3.55 27.77 -5.09
N LYS A 487 4.00 28.32 -3.95
CA LYS A 487 5.38 28.78 -3.77
C LYS A 487 6.38 27.62 -3.80
N SER A 488 5.96 26.45 -3.34
CA SER A 488 6.74 25.22 -3.34
C SER A 488 5.87 24.03 -3.76
N HIS A 489 6.50 23.06 -4.42
CA HIS A 489 5.84 21.81 -4.77
C HIS A 489 5.66 20.96 -3.51
N ILE A 490 4.44 20.52 -3.24
CA ILE A 490 4.13 19.69 -2.06
C ILE A 490 4.09 18.22 -2.48
N PRO A 491 4.94 17.35 -1.91
CA PRO A 491 4.86 15.91 -2.16
C PRO A 491 3.49 15.33 -1.81
N VAL A 492 2.92 14.57 -2.73
CA VAL A 492 1.68 13.81 -2.56
C VAL A 492 2.00 12.33 -2.69
N HIS A 493 1.80 11.60 -1.59
CA HIS A 493 1.97 10.15 -1.54
C HIS A 493 0.60 9.48 -1.47
N ILE A 494 0.25 8.79 -2.55
CA ILE A 494 -0.94 7.95 -2.60
C ILE A 494 -0.50 6.54 -2.23
N ILE A 495 -0.74 6.17 -0.98
CA ILE A 495 -0.29 4.91 -0.39
C ILE A 495 -1.43 3.89 -0.32
N TYR A 496 -1.06 2.64 -0.08
CA TYR A 496 -2.02 1.55 0.13
C TYR A 496 -1.58 0.73 1.34
N GLN A 497 -2.11 1.08 2.51
CA GLN A 497 -1.95 0.33 3.74
C GLN A 497 -3.30 -0.18 4.23
N THR A 498 -3.39 -1.49 4.37
CA THR A 498 -4.57 -2.19 4.92
C THR A 498 -4.38 -2.56 6.38
N ALA A 499 -3.19 -2.33 6.94
CA ALA A 499 -2.93 -2.29 8.36
C ALA A 499 -1.88 -1.22 8.70
N TRP A 500 -2.11 -0.44 9.74
CA TRP A 500 -1.17 0.57 10.24
C TRP A 500 -1.40 0.84 11.73
N TYR A 501 -0.40 1.40 12.39
CA TYR A 501 -0.52 1.86 13.77
C TYR A 501 -0.91 3.34 13.81
N GLU A 502 -1.88 3.66 14.67
CA GLU A 502 -2.35 5.02 14.92
C GLU A 502 -3.06 5.09 16.28
N GLU A 503 -2.77 6.15 17.04
CA GLU A 503 -3.43 6.42 18.33
C GLU A 503 -3.44 5.22 19.30
N GLY A 504 -2.29 4.54 19.44
CA GLY A 504 -2.16 3.42 20.38
C GLY A 504 -2.74 2.10 19.88
N ASN A 505 -3.32 2.04 18.68
CA ASN A 505 -3.98 0.84 18.17
C ASN A 505 -3.52 0.51 16.74
N VAL A 506 -3.59 -0.78 16.38
CA VAL A 506 -3.47 -1.20 14.98
C VAL A 506 -4.84 -1.14 14.33
N HIS A 507 -4.92 -0.38 13.26
CA HIS A 507 -6.10 -0.28 12.40
C HIS A 507 -5.96 -1.26 11.24
N TYR A 508 -7.08 -1.79 10.78
CA TYR A 508 -7.23 -2.65 9.63
C TYR A 508 -8.25 -2.06 8.66
N ARG A 509 -8.05 -2.29 7.36
CA ARG A 509 -9.01 -1.95 6.32
C ARG A 509 -9.14 -3.08 5.32
N GLU A 510 -10.29 -3.09 4.62
CA GLU A 510 -10.51 -4.05 3.56
C GLU A 510 -9.51 -3.84 2.41
N ASP A 511 -9.02 -4.95 1.84
CA ASP A 511 -8.17 -4.96 0.66
C ASP A 511 -9.00 -4.74 -0.63
N ILE A 512 -9.55 -3.53 -0.78
CA ILE A 512 -10.53 -3.16 -1.82
C ILE A 512 -10.04 -3.39 -3.26
N TYR A 513 -8.72 -3.34 -3.50
CA TYR A 513 -8.08 -3.59 -4.79
C TYR A 513 -7.36 -4.94 -4.88
N ARG A 514 -7.40 -5.75 -3.81
CA ARG A 514 -6.76 -7.07 -3.74
C ARG A 514 -5.24 -7.02 -3.91
N LEU A 515 -4.59 -6.01 -3.34
CA LEU A 515 -3.15 -5.79 -3.42
C LEU A 515 -2.37 -6.47 -2.27
N ASP A 516 -3.05 -7.00 -1.25
CA ASP A 516 -2.40 -7.78 -0.18
C ASP A 516 -2.16 -9.24 -0.58
N ARG A 517 -2.58 -9.61 -1.78
CA ARG A 517 -2.39 -10.96 -2.33
C ARG A 517 -1.83 -10.84 -3.73
N PHE A 518 -0.66 -11.42 -3.96
CA PHE A 518 -0.17 -11.62 -5.32
C PHE A 518 -1.06 -12.62 -6.04
N ARG A 519 -1.89 -12.14 -6.96
CA ARG A 519 -2.52 -13.03 -7.95
C ARG A 519 -1.44 -13.43 -8.95
N TYR A 520 -1.33 -14.72 -9.26
CA TYR A 520 -0.75 -15.14 -10.52
C TYR A 520 -1.63 -14.56 -11.63
N THR A 521 -1.29 -13.40 -12.16
CA THR A 521 -1.71 -13.06 -13.51
C THR A 521 -0.86 -13.94 -14.42
N LYS A 522 -1.45 -14.99 -14.98
CA LYS A 522 -0.88 -15.62 -16.17
C LYS A 522 -0.80 -14.50 -17.22
N GLY A 523 0.39 -13.96 -17.40
CA GLY A 523 0.77 -13.27 -18.62
C GLY A 523 1.10 -14.30 -19.68
#